data_AF-A0A847H8K5-F1
#
_entry.id   AF-A0A847H8K5-F1
#
_cell.length_a   1.000
_cell.length_b   1.000
_cell.length_c   1.000
_cell.angle_alpha   90.00
_cell.angle_beta   90.00
_cell.angle_gamma   90.00
#
_symmetry.space_group_name_H-M   'P 1'
#
loop_
_entity.id
_entity.type
_entity.pdbx_description
1 polymer ?
#
loop_
_entity_poly.entity_id
_entity_poly.type
_entity_poly.pdbx_seq_one_letter_code
_entity_poly.pdbx_strand_id
1 'polypeptide(L)'
;AGFTRLWPSVVFFAALIVSMGGLAVALKELPVGTAYAVWVGIGASIAIVYSFVSGQEAVSLAKVLFLLMIVGGIIGLKVVN
;
A
#
# COMPACT_ATOMS: atom_id res chain seq x y z
N ALA A 1 16.02 13.40 -13.04
CA ALA A 1 14.71 12.94 -13.57
C ALA A 1 14.67 11.42 -13.49
N GLY A 2 13.61 10.84 -12.91
CA GLY A 2 13.47 9.39 -12.74
C GLY A 2 13.30 8.65 -14.08
N PHE A 3 13.39 7.32 -14.05
CA PHE A 3 13.27 6.39 -15.21
C PHE A 3 14.48 6.27 -16.15
N THR A 4 15.68 6.69 -15.73
CA THR A 4 16.90 6.51 -16.53
C THR A 4 17.47 5.09 -16.48
N ARG A 5 17.05 4.27 -15.51
CA ARG A 5 17.47 2.87 -15.38
C ARG A 5 16.38 1.94 -15.87
N LEU A 6 16.69 1.13 -16.89
CA LEU A 6 15.74 0.21 -17.53
C LEU A 6 15.12 -0.77 -16.52
N TRP A 7 15.94 -1.46 -15.73
CA TRP A 7 15.41 -2.50 -14.84
C TRP A 7 14.46 -2.00 -13.74
N PRO A 8 14.79 -0.97 -12.96
CA PRO A 8 13.87 -0.39 -11.99
C PRO A 8 12.56 0.12 -12.64
N SER A 9 12.62 0.61 -13.88
CA SER A 9 11.44 1.09 -14.61
C SER A 9 10.52 -0.07 -15.00
N VAL A 10 11.05 -1.17 -15.52
CA VAL A 10 10.25 -2.36 -15.86
C VAL A 10 9.56 -2.93 -14.61
N VAL A 11 10.29 -3.05 -13.49
CA VAL A 11 9.73 -3.53 -12.23
C VAL A 11 8.60 -2.61 -11.75
N PHE A 12 8.78 -1.30 -11.84
CA PHE A 12 7.75 -0.32 -11.48
C PHE A 12 6.48 -0.49 -12.32
N PHE A 13 6.60 -0.54 -13.65
CA PHE A 13 5.41 -0.67 -14.52
C PHE A 13 4.71 -2.02 -14.36
N ALA A 14 5.46 -3.11 -14.20
CA ALA A 14 4.89 -4.42 -13.94
C ALA A 14 4.11 -4.44 -12.61
N ALA A 15 4.71 -3.91 -11.53
CA ALA A 15 4.05 -3.80 -10.23
C ALA A 15 2.83 -2.88 -10.28
N LEU A 16 2.90 -1.79 -11.04
CA LEU A 16 1.78 -0.86 -11.24
C LEU A 16 0.59 -1.55 -11.90
N ILE A 17 0.81 -2.32 -12.97
CA ILE A 17 -0.24 -3.06 -13.67
C ILE A 17 -0.89 -4.09 -12.73
N VAL A 18 -0.10 -4.84 -11.98
CA VAL A 18 -0.61 -5.81 -11.01
C VAL A 18 -1.42 -5.11 -9.91
N SER A 19 -0.92 -3.99 -9.39
CA SER A 19 -1.57 -3.22 -8.33
C SER A 19 -2.91 -2.62 -8.80
N MET A 20 -2.92 -1.96 -9.96
CA MET A 20 -4.12 -1.37 -10.54
C MET A 20 -5.13 -2.43 -10.99
N GLY A 21 -4.65 -3.55 -11.53
CA GLY A 21 -5.50 -4.69 -11.87
C GLY A 21 -6.18 -5.29 -10.64
N GLY A 22 -5.43 -5.48 -9.55
CA GLY A 22 -5.99 -5.95 -8.27
C GLY A 22 -7.06 -5.02 -7.71
N LEU A 23 -6.83 -3.70 -7.73
CA LEU A 23 -7.82 -2.72 -7.31
C LEU A 23 -9.07 -2.76 -8.20
N ALA A 24 -8.90 -2.85 -9.52
CA ALA A 24 -10.02 -2.94 -10.46
C ALA A 24 -10.89 -4.18 -10.22
N VAL A 25 -10.30 -5.30 -9.82
CA VAL A 25 -11.05 -6.51 -9.42
C VAL A 25 -11.76 -6.29 -8.09
N ALA A 26 -11.08 -5.74 -7.07
CA ALA A 26 -11.68 -5.48 -5.76
C ALA A 26 -12.89 -4.55 -5.83
N LEU A 27 -12.84 -3.53 -6.69
CA LEU A 27 -13.92 -2.58 -6.91
C LEU A 27 -15.20 -3.19 -7.52
N LYS A 28 -15.15 -4.43 -8.03
CA LYS A 28 -16.34 -5.12 -8.52
C LYS A 28 -17.25 -5.62 -7.40
N GLU A 29 -16.68 -5.89 -6.22
CA GLU A 29 -17.41 -6.49 -5.10
C GLU A 29 -17.41 -5.62 -3.84
N LEU A 30 -16.42 -4.74 -3.67
CA LEU A 30 -16.30 -3.88 -2.50
C LEU A 30 -16.71 -2.43 -2.82
N PRO A 31 -17.34 -1.73 -1.86
CA PRO A 31 -17.55 -0.30 -1.96
C PRO A 31 -16.23 0.44 -2.19
N VAL A 32 -16.28 1.48 -3.03
CA VAL A 32 -15.12 2.27 -3.45
C VAL A 32 -14.30 2.73 -2.24
N GLY A 33 -14.95 3.28 -1.21
CA GLY A 33 -14.26 3.75 0.00
C GLY A 33 -13.45 2.65 0.71
N THR A 34 -14.03 1.46 0.87
CA THR A 34 -13.37 0.31 1.52
C THR A 34 -12.23 -0.23 0.64
N ALA A 35 -12.46 -0.37 -0.67
CA ALA A 35 -11.46 -0.85 -1.61
C ALA A 35 -10.21 0.06 -1.67
N TYR A 36 -10.41 1.38 -1.76
CA TYR A 36 -9.32 2.34 -1.77
C TYR A 36 -8.56 2.37 -0.44
N ALA A 37 -9.27 2.34 0.69
CA ALA A 37 -8.65 2.34 2.01
C ALA A 37 -7.72 1.11 2.18
N VAL A 38 -8.21 -0.09 1.82
CA VAL A 38 -7.39 -1.32 1.84
C VAL A 38 -6.20 -1.21 0.90
N TRP A 39 -6.42 -0.74 -0.33
CA TRP A 39 -5.36 -0.64 -1.35
C TRP A 39 -4.22 0.30 -0.91
N VAL A 40 -4.54 1.50 -0.42
CA VAL A 40 -3.54 2.45 0.11
C VAL A 40 -2.86 1.87 1.35
N GLY A 41 -3.61 1.24 2.26
CA GLY A 41 -3.08 0.66 3.48
C GLY A 41 -2.04 -0.43 3.23
N ILE A 42 -2.30 -1.34 2.28
CA ILE A 42 -1.34 -2.39 1.89
C ILE A 42 -0.08 -1.75 1.30
N GLY A 43 -0.23 -0.79 0.38
CA GLY A 43 0.92 -0.09 -0.22
C GLY A 43 1.80 0.62 0.82
N ALA A 44 1.18 1.34 1.75
CA ALA A 44 1.89 2.03 2.83
C ALA A 44 2.60 1.05 3.77
N SER A 45 1.93 -0.06 4.13
CA SER A 45 2.50 -1.10 4.99
C SER A 45 3.74 -1.74 4.36
N ILE A 46 3.65 -2.14 3.09
CA ILE A 46 4.77 -2.73 2.35
C ILE A 46 5.92 -1.74 2.23
N ALA A 47 5.64 -0.47 1.90
CA ALA A 47 6.67 0.56 1.78
C ALA A 47 7.41 0.78 3.10
N ILE A 48 6.69 0.88 4.22
CA ILE A 48 7.30 1.07 5.55
C ILE A 48 8.12 -0.15 5.96
N VAL A 49 7.60 -1.37 5.78
CA VAL A 49 8.34 -2.60 6.06
C VAL A 49 9.61 -2.69 5.21
N TYR A 50 9.52 -2.35 3.92
CA TYR A 50 10.67 -2.30 3.04
C TYR A 50 11.70 -1.27 3.49
N SER A 51 11.29 -0.06 3.91
CA SER A 51 12.19 0.95 4.47
C SER A 51 12.94 0.48 5.72
N PHE A 52 12.28 -0.30 6.58
CA PHE A 52 12.90 -0.89 7.76
C PHE A 52 13.91 -2.00 7.40
N VAL A 53 13.54 -2.91 6.50
CA VAL A 53 14.40 -4.03 6.08
C VAL A 53 15.60 -3.55 5.27
N SER A 54 15.42 -2.53 4.44
CA SER A 54 16.52 -1.93 3.66
C SER A 54 17.46 -1.06 4.50
N GLY A 55 17.16 -0.85 5.79
CA GLY A 55 17.96 -0.02 6.70
C GLY A 55 17.96 1.47 6.35
N GLN A 56 17.07 1.91 5.47
CA GLN A 56 16.95 3.32 5.07
C GLN A 56 16.38 4.18 6.21
N GLU A 57 15.57 3.59 7.07
CA GLU A 57 14.93 4.29 8.16
C GLU A 57 14.87 3.44 9.43
N ALA A 58 15.14 4.06 10.58
CA ALA A 58 14.99 3.41 11.87
C ALA A 58 13.51 3.14 12.18
N VAL A 59 13.25 1.96 12.75
CA VAL A 59 11.93 1.61 13.27
C VAL A 59 11.59 2.55 14.42
N SER A 60 10.58 3.40 14.22
CA SER A 60 10.06 4.30 15.24
C SER A 60 8.73 3.78 15.76
N LEU A 61 8.56 3.78 17.09
CA LEU A 61 7.32 3.38 17.75
C LEU A 61 6.11 4.18 17.21
N ALA A 62 6.31 5.46 16.90
CA ALA A 62 5.27 6.33 16.35
C ALA A 62 4.79 5.86 14.97
N LYS A 63 5.71 5.41 14.09
CA LYS A 63 5.35 4.92 12.75
C LYS A 63 4.54 3.63 12.83
N VAL A 64 4.92 2.74 13.73
CA VAL A 64 4.18 1.50 13.98
C VAL A 64 2.78 1.82 14.51
N LEU A 65 2.66 2.77 15.44
CA LEU A 65 1.37 3.23 15.96
C LEU A 65 0.47 3.79 14.86
N PHE A 66 0.98 4.71 14.02
CA PHE A 66 0.21 5.28 12.91
C PHE A 66 -0.17 4.23 11.87
N LEU A 67 0.71 3.26 11.60
CA LEU A 67 0.40 2.14 10.72
C LEU A 67 -0.76 1.31 11.27
N LEU A 68 -0.73 0.97 12.56
CA LEU A 68 -1.83 0.27 13.23
C LEU A 68 -3.13 1.07 13.19
N MET A 69 -3.07 2.40 13.31
CA MET A 69 -4.24 3.27 13.21
C MET A 69 -4.85 3.25 11.80
N ILE A 70 -4.02 3.27 10.75
CA ILE A 70 -4.48 3.12 9.35
C ILE A 70 -5.16 1.76 9.18
N VAL A 71 -4.51 0.68 9.62
CA VAL A 71 -5.06 -0.68 9.52
C VAL A 71 -6.37 -0.82 10.30
N GLY A 72 -6.44 -0.26 11.51
CA GLY A 72 -7.66 -0.22 12.32
C GLY A 72 -8.80 0.54 11.65
N GLY A 73 -8.50 1.69 11.03
CA GLY A 73 -9.49 2.47 10.27
C GLY A 73 -10.03 1.71 9.04
N ILE A 74 -9.17 0.97 8.34
CA ILE A 74 -9.55 0.11 7.21
C ILE A 74 -10.48 -1.01 7.66
N ILE A 75 -10.16 -1.68 8.77
CA ILE A 75 -10.99 -2.73 9.35
C ILE A 75 -12.35 -2.15 9.76
N GLY A 76 -12.37 -0.99 10.43
CA GLY A 76 -13.60 -0.30 10.81
C GLY A 76 -14.48 0.04 9.60
N LEU A 77 -13.90 0.59 8.53
CA LEU A 77 -14.61 0.86 7.27
C LEU A 77 -15.23 -0.40 6.66
N LYS A 78 -14.52 -1.54 6.70
CA LYS A 78 -15.03 -2.82 6.20
C LYS A 78 -16.13 -3.43 7.08
N VAL A 79 -16.14 -3.15 8.38
CA VAL A 79 -17.18 -3.65 9.30
C VAL A 79 -18.47 -2.83 9.17
N VAL A 80 -18.35 -1.54 8.87
CA VAL A 80 -19.49 -0.62 8.78
C VAL A 80 -20.17 -0.64 7.40
N ASN A 81 -19.41 -0.89 6.32
CA ASN A 81 -19.91 -1.06 4.95
C ASN A 81 -20.14 -2.53 4.61
#